data_AF-A0A0K0FYD3-F1
#
_entry.id   AF-A0A0K0FYD3-F1
#
_cell.length_a   1.000
_cell.length_b   1.000
_cell.length_c   1.000
_cell.angle_alpha   90.00
_cell.angle_beta   90.00
_cell.angle_gamma   90.00
#
_symmetry.space_group_name_H-M   'P 1'
#
loop_
_entity.id
_entity.type
_entity.pdbx_description
1 polymer ?
#
loop_
_entity_poly.entity_id
_entity_poly.type
_entity_poly.pdbx_seq_one_letter_code
_entity_poly.pdbx_strand_id
1 'polypeptide(L)'
;MDYLLNEYLFKYLPINFEESTKKDITEKAVNLVRLADWACKAQDYRKLYNNHASFLLAEGIFVVLSILTLVHAIRHGGRYIYTWIGIFIFSVSSEVFRISYGNEWDYVFHAQSLLTLFGMRIPLHVAFGVMPTFVYSSYILAGRLKLVFPLEAVAAGLIHTLLYLPYSIVGTKLLWFQWHEWHPITNEKNSFNVPVAEYFIQSFSVVSFLFILNLLRRIFLSSAFDWRLFAREFGIVLSASLTAFGFTVSTFYHSVYYLHFTYNISYFTIVSVYFAVLFTAIYSCDRTNSNNLSKIGNPFWFDEISASIIFIGFVFISLALVGDPFNTVSEGLHQPIGSCKEFDSFRDMKYQKFVCPINMEIKYFDFHCLPGQNPPQQQENNVPLEWYAICGTKYDNKNEFVFSVISIVVVSTIILYQFCALSGETEYDEFLIIHKLSPKPLRQTERQPSPVASAESSFVKETKIASTRQSRCTPSYESQYLSRKRLQQADDDVTPKKAPGTVSMEKSRSRSRGLPISANRGAFPIDESSSDTPRKGVTKTITHSRSLKITKNTVLNGTTSDNSKSTSSNASSPIGIGVRSLRSRHSNSRTHN
;
A
#
# COMPACT_ATOMS: atom_id res chain seq x y z
N MET A 1 19.16 -17.98 -29.94
CA MET A 1 17.77 -18.49 -30.00
C MET A 1 17.56 -19.35 -31.24
N ASP A 2 18.03 -18.83 -32.37
CA ASP A 2 18.33 -19.42 -33.67
C ASP A 2 18.44 -20.96 -33.67
N TYR A 3 19.39 -21.54 -32.92
CA TYR A 3 19.54 -23.00 -32.79
C TYR A 3 18.28 -23.71 -32.25
N LEU A 4 17.65 -23.16 -31.20
CA LEU A 4 16.44 -23.74 -30.62
C LEU A 4 15.25 -23.68 -31.59
N LEU A 5 15.11 -22.58 -32.34
CA LEU A 5 14.05 -22.44 -33.33
C LEU A 5 14.29 -23.34 -34.56
N ASN A 6 15.54 -23.47 -35.00
CA ASN A 6 15.90 -24.42 -36.06
C ASN A 6 15.65 -25.87 -35.63
N GLU A 7 16.12 -26.28 -34.44
CA GLU A 7 16.07 -27.67 -33.99
C GLU A 7 14.66 -28.12 -33.52
N TYR A 8 13.90 -27.24 -32.85
CA TYR A 8 12.60 -27.59 -32.24
C TYR A 8 11.37 -27.04 -32.96
N LEU A 9 11.49 -26.02 -33.82
CA LEU A 9 10.35 -25.47 -34.58
C LEU A 9 10.46 -25.80 -36.08
N PHE A 10 11.45 -25.23 -36.78
CA PHE A 10 11.55 -25.33 -38.24
C PHE A 10 11.76 -26.77 -38.72
N LYS A 11 12.50 -27.60 -37.96
CA LYS A 11 12.72 -29.03 -38.24
C LYS A 11 11.44 -29.88 -38.34
N TYR A 12 10.36 -29.45 -37.68
CA TYR A 12 9.09 -30.20 -37.62
C TYR A 12 7.96 -29.60 -38.46
N LEU A 13 8.19 -28.45 -39.10
CA LEU A 13 7.22 -27.85 -40.02
C LEU A 13 7.36 -28.47 -41.42
N PRO A 14 6.26 -28.93 -42.06
CA PRO A 14 6.31 -29.59 -43.37
C PRO A 14 6.51 -28.61 -44.55
N ILE A 15 7.09 -27.43 -44.28
CA ILE A 15 7.24 -26.33 -45.24
C ILE A 15 8.70 -25.87 -45.20
N ASN A 16 9.39 -25.95 -46.34
CA ASN A 16 10.73 -25.40 -46.48
C ASN A 16 10.66 -23.87 -46.60
N PHE A 17 10.79 -23.18 -45.47
CA PHE A 17 10.91 -21.72 -45.44
C PHE A 17 12.24 -21.25 -46.04
N GLU A 18 12.21 -20.15 -46.79
CA GLU A 18 13.40 -19.44 -47.23
C GLU A 18 14.19 -18.91 -46.02
N GLU A 19 15.53 -18.86 -46.12
CA GLU A 19 16.40 -18.47 -44.99
C GLU A 19 16.13 -17.03 -44.51
N SER A 20 15.75 -16.14 -45.44
CA SER A 20 15.26 -14.78 -45.15
C SER A 20 14.04 -14.79 -44.22
N THR A 21 13.09 -15.70 -44.48
CA THR A 21 11.84 -15.85 -43.73
C THR A 21 12.09 -16.50 -42.37
N LYS A 22 12.98 -17.51 -42.29
CA LYS A 22 13.41 -18.07 -40.99
C LYS A 22 14.04 -17.00 -40.11
N LYS A 23 14.86 -16.11 -40.68
CA LYS A 23 15.50 -15.02 -39.95
C LYS A 23 14.48 -14.01 -39.41
N ASP A 24 13.54 -13.55 -40.23
CA ASP A 24 12.45 -12.65 -39.81
C ASP A 24 11.57 -13.26 -38.69
N ILE A 25 11.18 -14.53 -38.82
CA ILE A 25 10.46 -15.27 -37.78
C ILE A 25 11.31 -15.39 -36.50
N THR A 26 12.61 -15.67 -36.63
CA THR A 26 13.54 -15.78 -35.50
C THR A 26 13.71 -14.45 -34.77
N GLU A 27 13.83 -13.34 -35.50
CA GLU A 27 13.93 -12.00 -34.93
C GLU A 27 12.64 -11.61 -34.19
N LYS A 28 11.47 -11.88 -34.79
CA LYS A 28 10.16 -11.68 -34.15
C LYS A 28 9.99 -12.55 -32.90
N ALA A 29 10.41 -13.80 -32.93
CA ALA A 29 10.40 -14.69 -31.76
C ALA A 29 11.37 -14.23 -30.65
N VAL A 30 12.57 -13.77 -31.00
CA VAL A 30 13.52 -13.16 -30.06
C VAL A 30 12.95 -11.89 -29.42
N ASN A 31 12.30 -11.03 -30.21
CA ASN A 31 11.69 -9.80 -29.69
C ASN A 31 10.46 -10.09 -28.82
N LEU A 32 9.66 -11.12 -29.14
CA LEU A 32 8.58 -11.60 -28.27
C LEU A 32 9.12 -12.18 -26.95
N VAL A 33 10.20 -12.97 -26.98
CA VAL A 33 10.85 -13.51 -25.77
C VAL A 33 11.48 -12.39 -24.93
N ARG A 34 12.11 -11.38 -25.54
CA ARG A 34 12.59 -10.18 -24.84
C ARG A 34 11.45 -9.40 -24.18
N LEU A 35 10.33 -9.22 -24.88
CA LEU A 35 9.14 -8.56 -24.33
C LEU A 35 8.55 -9.37 -23.17
N ALA A 36 8.58 -10.70 -23.24
CA ALA A 36 8.13 -11.58 -22.16
C ALA A 36 9.05 -11.54 -20.93
N ASP A 37 10.38 -11.69 -21.11
CA ASP A 37 11.38 -11.62 -20.02
C ASP A 37 11.39 -10.24 -19.34
N TRP A 38 11.13 -9.17 -20.11
CA TRP A 38 10.91 -7.83 -19.56
C TRP A 38 9.56 -7.70 -18.85
N ALA A 39 8.47 -8.23 -19.41
CA ALA A 39 7.14 -8.10 -18.81
C ALA A 39 7.01 -8.88 -17.50
N CYS A 40 7.53 -10.11 -17.44
CA CYS A 40 7.48 -10.99 -16.28
C CYS A 40 8.63 -12.01 -16.29
N LYS A 41 9.50 -11.94 -15.27
CA LYS A 41 10.63 -12.85 -15.07
C LYS A 41 10.42 -13.74 -13.86
N ALA A 42 10.75 -15.02 -14.00
CA ALA A 42 10.63 -16.01 -12.93
C ALA A 42 11.98 -16.30 -12.26
N GLN A 43 11.98 -16.50 -10.94
CA GLN A 43 13.15 -16.87 -10.15
C GLN A 43 13.02 -18.30 -9.60
N ASP A 44 14.16 -18.98 -9.33
CA ASP A 44 14.12 -20.29 -8.66
C ASP A 44 13.66 -20.13 -7.21
N TYR A 45 12.51 -20.74 -6.90
CA TYR A 45 11.92 -20.77 -5.56
C TYR A 45 12.86 -21.39 -4.51
N ARG A 46 13.77 -22.29 -4.89
CA ARG A 46 14.75 -22.92 -3.98
C ARG A 46 15.81 -21.93 -3.54
N LYS A 47 16.35 -21.16 -4.49
CA LYS A 47 17.27 -20.05 -4.23
C LYS A 47 16.60 -19.01 -3.34
N LEU A 48 15.36 -18.63 -3.65
CA LEU A 48 14.63 -17.63 -2.86
C LEU A 48 14.26 -18.14 -1.45
N TYR A 49 13.92 -19.43 -1.30
CA TYR A 49 13.68 -20.04 0.01
C TYR A 49 14.96 -20.08 0.86
N ASN A 50 16.09 -20.52 0.29
CA ASN A 50 17.35 -20.63 1.02
C ASN A 50 17.91 -19.27 1.46
N ASN A 51 17.76 -18.24 0.62
CA ASN A 51 18.38 -16.93 0.84
C ASN A 51 17.43 -15.93 1.53
N HIS A 52 16.11 -16.04 1.32
CA HIS A 52 15.14 -14.99 1.62
C HIS A 52 13.75 -15.52 2.02
N ALA A 53 13.70 -16.63 2.77
CA ALA A 53 12.46 -17.33 3.16
C ALA A 53 11.32 -16.42 3.66
N SER A 54 11.65 -15.34 4.39
CA SER A 54 10.67 -14.37 4.92
C SER A 54 9.92 -13.61 3.82
N PHE A 55 10.58 -13.32 2.69
CA PHE A 55 10.01 -12.62 1.54
C PHE A 55 9.14 -13.55 0.68
N LEU A 56 9.59 -14.78 0.45
CA LEU A 56 8.77 -15.82 -0.20
C LEU A 56 7.50 -16.13 0.60
N LEU A 57 7.60 -16.15 1.94
CA LEU A 57 6.44 -16.29 2.83
C LEU A 57 5.50 -15.08 2.73
N ALA A 58 6.03 -13.86 2.70
CA ALA A 58 5.24 -12.64 2.51
C ALA A 58 4.53 -12.62 1.16
N GLU A 59 5.20 -13.00 0.07
CA GLU A 59 4.63 -13.12 -1.28
C GLU A 59 3.41 -14.06 -1.29
N GLY A 60 3.56 -15.29 -0.78
CA GLY A 60 2.46 -16.25 -0.69
C GLY A 60 1.29 -15.74 0.16
N ILE A 61 1.58 -15.10 1.30
CA ILE A 61 0.55 -14.56 2.20
C ILE A 61 -0.20 -13.39 1.55
N PHE A 62 0.48 -12.42 0.94
CA PHE A 62 -0.18 -11.27 0.33
C PHE A 62 -1.00 -11.64 -0.90
N VAL A 63 -0.63 -12.67 -1.65
CA VAL A 63 -1.48 -13.22 -2.72
C VAL A 63 -2.76 -13.85 -2.14
N VAL A 64 -2.66 -14.63 -1.06
CA VAL A 64 -3.86 -15.22 -0.40
C VAL A 64 -4.78 -14.13 0.18
N LEU A 65 -4.23 -13.11 0.82
CA LEU A 65 -5.01 -12.00 1.38
C LEU A 65 -5.69 -11.15 0.30
N SER A 66 -5.02 -10.93 -0.84
CA SER A 66 -5.61 -10.26 -2.00
C SER A 66 -6.75 -11.08 -2.63
N ILE A 67 -6.64 -12.41 -2.64
CA ILE A 67 -7.74 -13.30 -3.03
C ILE A 67 -8.91 -13.17 -2.04
N LEU A 68 -8.67 -13.03 -0.74
CA LEU A 68 -9.73 -12.78 0.25
C LEU A 68 -10.40 -11.41 0.06
N THR A 69 -9.66 -10.34 -0.24
CA THR A 69 -10.28 -9.04 -0.56
C THR A 69 -11.05 -9.07 -1.88
N LEU A 70 -10.60 -9.85 -2.87
CA LEU A 70 -11.33 -10.09 -4.13
C LEU A 70 -12.62 -10.90 -3.90
N VAL A 71 -12.59 -11.93 -3.04
CA VAL A 71 -13.79 -12.70 -2.66
C VAL A 71 -14.80 -11.80 -1.96
N HIS A 72 -14.37 -10.94 -1.03
CA HIS A 72 -15.24 -9.92 -0.43
C HIS A 72 -15.84 -8.97 -1.50
N ALA A 73 -15.04 -8.53 -2.47
CA ALA A 73 -15.48 -7.66 -3.55
C ALA A 73 -16.53 -8.33 -4.46
N ILE A 74 -16.32 -9.59 -4.81
CA ILE A 74 -17.26 -10.40 -5.60
C ILE A 74 -18.54 -10.68 -4.81
N ARG A 75 -18.44 -10.95 -3.50
CA ARG A 75 -19.59 -11.25 -2.61
C ARG A 75 -20.54 -10.07 -2.44
N HIS A 76 -20.03 -8.84 -2.37
CA HIS A 76 -20.87 -7.63 -2.31
C HIS A 76 -21.27 -7.12 -3.70
N GLY A 77 -20.49 -7.45 -4.73
CA GLY A 77 -20.81 -7.13 -6.12
C GLY A 77 -20.69 -5.64 -6.45
N GLY A 78 -21.48 -5.18 -7.42
CA GLY A 78 -21.59 -3.75 -7.77
C GLY A 78 -20.24 -3.06 -7.98
N ARG A 79 -20.07 -1.92 -7.32
CA ARG A 79 -18.86 -1.09 -7.34
C ARG A 79 -17.69 -1.67 -6.57
N TYR A 80 -17.91 -2.63 -5.68
CA TYR A 80 -16.80 -3.23 -4.92
C TYR A 80 -15.82 -3.95 -5.84
N ILE A 81 -16.32 -4.67 -6.86
CA ILE A 81 -15.50 -5.30 -7.90
C ILE A 81 -14.73 -4.24 -8.70
N TYR A 82 -15.40 -3.20 -9.19
CA TYR A 82 -14.73 -2.14 -9.96
C TYR A 82 -13.71 -1.36 -9.11
N THR A 83 -13.97 -1.15 -7.82
CA THR A 83 -13.02 -0.48 -6.91
C THR A 83 -11.80 -1.35 -6.66
N TRP A 84 -11.96 -2.67 -6.50
CA TRP A 84 -10.84 -3.61 -6.37
C TRP A 84 -9.98 -3.63 -7.64
N ILE A 85 -10.60 -3.70 -8.82
CA ILE A 85 -9.90 -3.60 -10.12
C ILE A 85 -9.19 -2.24 -10.24
N GLY A 86 -9.80 -1.16 -9.75
CA GLY A 86 -9.19 0.16 -9.68
C GLY A 86 -7.95 0.20 -8.81
N ILE A 87 -8.00 -0.39 -7.62
CA ILE A 87 -6.85 -0.48 -6.70
C ILE A 87 -5.68 -1.25 -7.33
N PHE A 88 -5.98 -2.31 -8.08
CA PHE A 88 -4.97 -3.04 -8.84
C PHE A 88 -4.34 -2.17 -9.95
N ILE A 89 -5.15 -1.51 -10.79
CA ILE A 89 -4.65 -0.62 -11.85
C ILE A 89 -3.85 0.55 -11.24
N PHE A 90 -4.36 1.13 -10.15
CA PHE A 90 -3.73 2.20 -9.39
C PHE A 90 -2.34 1.76 -8.91
N SER A 91 -2.23 0.60 -8.27
CA SER A 91 -0.96 0.06 -7.79
C SER A 91 0.05 -0.16 -8.92
N VAL A 92 -0.36 -0.81 -10.01
CA VAL A 92 0.54 -0.98 -11.18
C VAL A 92 0.96 0.38 -11.73
N SER A 93 0.04 1.33 -11.83
CA SER A 93 0.33 2.68 -12.34
C SER A 93 1.24 3.50 -11.42
N SER A 94 1.17 3.35 -10.09
CA SER A 94 2.07 4.04 -9.15
C SER A 94 3.49 3.48 -9.20
N GLU A 95 3.66 2.16 -9.32
CA GLU A 95 5.01 1.59 -9.47
C GLU A 95 5.60 1.92 -10.85
N VAL A 96 4.82 1.77 -11.93
CA VAL A 96 5.26 2.15 -13.29
C VAL A 96 5.58 3.65 -13.34
N PHE A 97 4.86 4.51 -12.62
CA PHE A 97 5.21 5.93 -12.49
C PHE A 97 6.54 6.12 -11.76
N ARG A 98 6.76 5.47 -10.60
CA ARG A 98 8.03 5.57 -9.85
C ARG A 98 9.24 5.27 -10.72
N ILE A 99 9.16 4.22 -11.55
CA ILE A 99 10.25 3.76 -12.42
C ILE A 99 10.37 4.61 -13.71
N SER A 100 9.26 5.13 -14.24
CA SER A 100 9.25 5.79 -15.56
C SER A 100 9.40 7.32 -15.49
N TYR A 101 9.05 7.96 -14.37
CA TYR A 101 9.02 9.42 -14.24
C TYR A 101 10.39 10.02 -13.88
N GLY A 102 11.43 9.56 -14.59
CA GLY A 102 12.83 9.93 -14.38
C GLY A 102 13.41 9.39 -13.07
N ASN A 103 14.73 9.61 -12.89
CA ASN A 103 15.46 9.15 -11.70
C ASN A 103 14.94 9.78 -10.40
N GLU A 104 14.16 10.88 -10.46
CA GLU A 104 13.61 11.59 -9.29
C GLU A 104 12.63 10.76 -8.44
N TRP A 105 12.05 9.67 -8.96
CA TRP A 105 11.07 8.84 -8.23
C TRP A 105 11.50 7.38 -8.03
N ASP A 106 12.69 7.01 -8.49
CA ASP A 106 13.29 5.68 -8.35
C ASP A 106 14.07 5.53 -7.02
N TYR A 107 13.38 5.75 -5.89
CA TYR A 107 13.99 5.69 -4.54
C TYR A 107 13.70 4.40 -3.76
N VAL A 108 13.07 3.40 -4.39
CA VAL A 108 12.71 2.11 -3.78
C VAL A 108 13.13 0.97 -4.70
N PHE A 109 14.03 0.12 -4.23
CA PHE A 109 14.49 -1.06 -4.97
C PHE A 109 13.94 -2.32 -4.30
N HIS A 110 13.20 -3.15 -5.03
CA HIS A 110 12.54 -4.31 -4.46
C HIS A 110 13.37 -5.59 -4.55
N ALA A 111 13.27 -6.43 -3.52
CA ALA A 111 13.76 -7.81 -3.57
C ALA A 111 13.03 -8.62 -4.65
N GLN A 112 13.71 -9.63 -5.20
CA GLN A 112 13.24 -10.37 -6.36
C GLN A 112 12.34 -11.53 -5.94
N SER A 113 11.08 -11.46 -6.34
CA SER A 113 10.05 -12.45 -6.01
C SER A 113 10.10 -13.67 -6.92
N LEU A 114 9.24 -14.65 -6.66
CA LEU A 114 9.05 -15.80 -7.55
C LEU A 114 8.72 -15.36 -8.99
N LEU A 115 7.95 -14.27 -9.11
CA LEU A 115 7.66 -13.56 -10.36
C LEU A 115 7.89 -12.05 -10.16
N THR A 116 8.79 -11.44 -10.94
CA THR A 116 9.04 -9.98 -10.93
C THR A 116 8.71 -9.38 -12.31
N LEU A 117 7.98 -8.28 -12.32
CA LEU A 117 7.46 -7.61 -13.52
C LEU A 117 8.32 -6.41 -13.95
N PHE A 118 8.09 -5.95 -15.18
CA PHE A 118 8.59 -4.69 -15.75
C PHE A 118 10.11 -4.48 -15.58
N GLY A 119 10.91 -5.34 -16.20
CA GLY A 119 12.38 -5.26 -16.16
C GLY A 119 12.96 -5.63 -14.80
N MET A 120 12.36 -6.59 -14.10
CA MET A 120 12.75 -7.02 -12.74
C MET A 120 12.60 -5.92 -11.67
N ARG A 121 11.72 -4.94 -11.86
CA ARG A 121 11.53 -3.83 -10.91
C ARG A 121 10.36 -4.00 -9.95
N ILE A 122 9.26 -4.64 -10.37
CA ILE A 122 8.00 -4.67 -9.60
C ILE A 122 7.67 -6.11 -9.18
N PRO A 123 7.78 -6.49 -7.89
CA PRO A 123 7.37 -7.81 -7.43
C PRO A 123 5.88 -8.06 -7.67
N LEU A 124 5.51 -9.26 -8.11
CA LEU A 124 4.10 -9.62 -8.31
C LEU A 124 3.28 -9.37 -7.04
N HIS A 125 3.80 -9.75 -5.87
CA HIS A 125 3.10 -9.57 -4.60
C HIS A 125 2.91 -8.11 -4.18
N VAL A 126 3.69 -7.13 -4.67
CA VAL A 126 3.44 -5.71 -4.37
C VAL A 126 2.18 -5.24 -5.11
N ALA A 127 2.17 -5.44 -6.43
CA ALA A 127 1.09 -4.98 -7.31
C ALA A 127 -0.21 -5.79 -7.17
N PHE A 128 -0.11 -7.11 -7.02
CA PHE A 128 -1.26 -8.03 -6.94
C PHE A 128 -1.61 -8.45 -5.51
N GLY A 129 -0.77 -8.15 -4.51
CA GLY A 129 -0.92 -8.62 -3.13
C GLY A 129 -1.10 -7.49 -2.12
N VAL A 130 -0.02 -6.78 -1.81
CA VAL A 130 0.08 -5.76 -0.75
C VAL A 130 -0.93 -4.62 -0.96
N MET A 131 -0.93 -4.00 -2.13
CA MET A 131 -1.80 -2.85 -2.40
C MET A 131 -3.28 -3.23 -2.50
N PRO A 132 -3.68 -4.29 -3.24
CA PRO A 132 -5.04 -4.84 -3.15
C PRO A 132 -5.47 -5.24 -1.73
N THR A 133 -4.58 -5.79 -0.91
CA THR A 133 -4.90 -6.14 0.48
C THR A 133 -5.15 -4.90 1.32
N PHE A 134 -4.18 -3.98 1.42
CA PHE A 134 -4.25 -2.85 2.34
C PHE A 134 -5.22 -1.76 1.86
N VAL A 135 -5.18 -1.36 0.59
CA VAL A 135 -6.00 -0.24 0.10
C VAL A 135 -7.48 -0.65 0.05
N TYR A 136 -7.80 -1.89 -0.36
CA TYR A 136 -9.20 -2.34 -0.37
C TYR A 136 -9.74 -2.51 1.04
N SER A 137 -8.97 -3.13 1.96
CA SER A 137 -9.35 -3.20 3.37
C SER A 137 -9.64 -1.81 3.92
N SER A 138 -8.74 -0.85 3.70
CA SER A 138 -8.88 0.52 4.17
C SER A 138 -10.11 1.24 3.61
N TYR A 139 -10.46 0.98 2.34
CA TYR A 139 -11.70 1.47 1.72
C TYR A 139 -12.95 0.90 2.40
N ILE A 140 -13.03 -0.42 2.60
CA ILE A 140 -14.18 -1.06 3.29
C ILE A 140 -14.34 -0.55 4.71
N LEU A 141 -13.23 -0.48 5.46
CA LEU A 141 -13.20 -0.02 6.84
C LEU A 141 -13.65 1.44 6.96
N ALA A 142 -13.15 2.35 6.10
CA ALA A 142 -13.56 3.74 6.09
C ALA A 142 -15.03 3.93 5.68
N GLY A 143 -15.52 3.15 4.72
CA GLY A 143 -16.91 3.17 4.26
C GLY A 143 -17.93 2.76 5.32
N ARG A 144 -17.51 2.22 6.46
CA ARG A 144 -18.38 1.84 7.59
C ARG A 144 -18.54 2.90 8.67
N LEU A 145 -17.58 3.81 8.81
CA LEU A 145 -17.72 5.00 9.64
C LEU A 145 -18.85 5.94 9.13
N LYS A 146 -19.35 5.72 7.90
CA LYS A 146 -20.37 6.51 7.20
C LYS A 146 -20.09 8.02 7.26
N LEU A 147 -18.81 8.38 7.08
CA LEU A 147 -18.36 9.76 7.05
C LEU A 147 -18.80 10.44 5.75
N VAL A 148 -19.05 11.75 5.82
CA VAL A 148 -19.32 12.55 4.61
C VAL A 148 -18.06 12.66 3.75
N PHE A 149 -18.21 12.51 2.43
CA PHE A 149 -17.18 12.88 1.46
C PHE A 149 -16.74 14.34 1.67
N PRO A 150 -15.44 14.66 1.67
CA PRO A 150 -14.31 13.81 1.26
C PRO A 150 -13.70 12.93 2.36
N LEU A 151 -14.20 13.01 3.61
CA LEU A 151 -13.53 12.47 4.79
C LEU A 151 -13.44 10.93 4.82
N GLU A 152 -14.33 10.23 4.12
CA GLU A 152 -14.21 8.78 3.87
C GLU A 152 -12.86 8.41 3.22
N ALA A 153 -12.43 9.14 2.19
CA ALA A 153 -11.14 8.92 1.54
C ALA A 153 -9.96 9.26 2.46
N VAL A 154 -10.12 10.29 3.31
CA VAL A 154 -9.13 10.70 4.33
C VAL A 154 -8.97 9.62 5.40
N ALA A 155 -10.08 9.01 5.86
CA ALA A 155 -10.06 7.90 6.80
C ALA A 155 -9.40 6.65 6.19
N ALA A 156 -9.67 6.35 4.92
CA ALA A 156 -9.02 5.25 4.22
C ALA A 156 -7.49 5.46 4.08
N GLY A 157 -7.02 6.70 3.86
CA GLY A 157 -5.59 7.01 3.86
C GLY A 157 -4.92 6.74 5.22
N LEU A 158 -5.53 7.22 6.32
CA LEU A 158 -5.02 6.97 7.67
C LEU A 158 -5.03 5.46 8.03
N ILE A 159 -6.12 4.75 7.70
CA ILE A 159 -6.26 3.31 7.94
C ILE A 159 -5.22 2.52 7.12
N HIS A 160 -4.95 2.94 5.88
CA HIS A 160 -3.91 2.34 5.05
C HIS A 160 -2.53 2.49 5.71
N THR A 161 -2.17 3.67 6.23
CA THR A 161 -0.90 3.84 6.96
C THR A 161 -0.83 2.98 8.21
N LEU A 162 -1.93 2.82 8.97
CA LEU A 162 -1.97 1.94 10.15
C LEU A 162 -1.73 0.45 9.82
N LEU A 163 -2.08 0.00 8.62
CA LEU A 163 -1.81 -1.34 8.09
C LEU A 163 -0.41 -1.45 7.46
N TYR A 164 0.05 -0.39 6.78
CA TYR A 164 1.34 -0.33 6.08
C TYR A 164 2.55 -0.10 7.02
N LEU A 165 2.36 0.56 8.18
CA LEU A 165 3.40 0.79 9.18
C LEU A 165 4.21 -0.48 9.54
N PRO A 166 3.59 -1.59 10.01
CA PRO A 166 4.35 -2.80 10.33
C PRO A 166 4.97 -3.45 9.08
N TYR A 167 4.30 -3.38 7.91
CA TYR A 167 4.87 -3.84 6.64
C TYR A 167 6.18 -3.12 6.29
N SER A 168 6.20 -1.79 6.39
CA SER A 168 7.38 -0.97 6.07
C SER A 168 8.56 -1.25 7.00
N ILE A 169 8.30 -1.42 8.31
CA ILE A 169 9.32 -1.67 9.34
C ILE A 169 9.89 -3.08 9.22
N VAL A 170 9.02 -4.10 9.11
CA VAL A 170 9.44 -5.50 8.95
C VAL A 170 10.13 -5.71 7.60
N GLY A 171 9.57 -5.15 6.53
CA GLY A 171 10.12 -5.27 5.17
C GLY A 171 11.48 -4.59 5.01
N THR A 172 11.70 -3.41 5.61
CA THR A 172 13.02 -2.75 5.59
C THR A 172 14.06 -3.59 6.32
N LYS A 173 13.74 -4.13 7.51
CA LYS A 173 14.73 -4.90 8.28
C LYS A 173 14.96 -6.32 7.76
N LEU A 174 13.97 -6.91 7.08
CA LEU A 174 14.08 -8.20 6.37
C LEU A 174 14.38 -8.05 4.87
N LEU A 175 14.87 -6.88 4.44
CA LEU A 175 15.32 -6.57 3.08
C LEU A 175 14.32 -6.88 1.95
N TRP A 176 13.01 -6.80 2.20
CA TRP A 176 11.98 -6.94 1.15
C TRP A 176 12.04 -5.80 0.11
N PHE A 177 12.64 -4.68 0.51
CA PHE A 177 12.99 -3.53 -0.31
C PHE A 177 14.13 -2.75 0.36
N GLN A 178 14.97 -2.14 -0.47
CA GLN A 178 16.01 -1.19 -0.12
C GLN A 178 15.53 0.23 -0.44
N TRP A 179 15.79 1.18 0.46
CA TRP A 179 15.57 2.60 0.20
C TRP A 179 16.85 3.21 -0.39
N HIS A 180 16.73 4.03 -1.43
CA HIS A 180 17.86 4.79 -1.96
C HIS A 180 18.51 5.61 -0.84
N GLU A 181 19.82 5.51 -0.62
CA GLU A 181 20.39 5.92 0.67
C GLU A 181 20.38 7.44 0.88
N TRP A 182 20.77 8.22 -0.13
CA TRP A 182 20.93 9.69 -0.09
C TRP A 182 19.82 10.48 -0.83
N HIS A 183 18.67 9.88 -1.16
CA HIS A 183 17.66 10.60 -1.95
C HIS A 183 16.95 11.67 -1.09
N PRO A 184 16.64 12.88 -1.60
CA PRO A 184 15.99 13.92 -0.78
C PRO A 184 14.63 13.54 -0.16
N ILE A 185 13.95 12.52 -0.69
CA ILE A 185 12.74 11.92 -0.09
C ILE A 185 13.08 10.97 1.07
N THR A 186 14.25 10.32 1.03
CA THR A 186 14.68 9.30 1.99
C THR A 186 15.66 9.81 3.05
N ASN A 187 16.17 11.04 2.94
CA ASN A 187 17.11 11.67 3.89
C ASN A 187 16.68 11.60 5.37
N GLU A 188 15.37 11.73 5.66
CA GLU A 188 14.84 11.52 7.02
C GLU A 188 14.25 10.12 7.17
N LYS A 189 14.94 9.28 7.95
CA LYS A 189 14.53 7.92 8.29
C LYS A 189 14.12 7.84 9.76
N ASN A 190 13.14 7.01 10.08
CA ASN A 190 12.78 6.69 11.47
C ASN A 190 13.83 5.74 12.11
N SER A 191 13.64 5.40 13.39
CA SER A 191 14.53 4.49 14.15
C SER A 191 14.69 3.08 13.53
N PHE A 192 13.87 2.71 12.54
CA PHE A 192 13.90 1.43 11.83
C PHE A 192 14.38 1.58 10.37
N ASN A 193 15.02 2.71 10.04
CA ASN A 193 15.54 3.06 8.72
C ASN A 193 14.48 3.26 7.62
N VAL A 194 13.19 3.39 7.96
CA VAL A 194 12.11 3.70 7.00
C VAL A 194 12.03 5.21 6.75
N PRO A 195 12.05 5.69 5.51
CA PRO A 195 11.80 7.09 5.15
C PRO A 195 10.48 7.63 5.73
N VAL A 196 10.51 8.79 6.37
CA VAL A 196 9.29 9.35 7.00
C VAL A 196 8.35 9.96 5.95
N ALA A 197 8.88 10.47 4.84
CA ALA A 197 8.11 10.98 3.71
C ALA A 197 7.23 9.90 3.04
N GLU A 198 7.67 8.64 3.05
CA GLU A 198 6.92 7.51 2.44
C GLU A 198 5.53 7.34 3.06
N TYR A 199 5.39 7.53 4.37
CA TYR A 199 4.08 7.42 5.03
C TYR A 199 3.08 8.47 4.53
N PHE A 200 3.54 9.68 4.20
CA PHE A 200 2.70 10.69 3.55
C PHE A 200 2.39 10.29 2.11
N ILE A 201 3.38 9.85 1.32
CA ILE A 201 3.19 9.49 -0.09
C ILE A 201 2.16 8.35 -0.20
N GLN A 202 2.32 7.28 0.58
CA GLN A 202 1.40 6.15 0.60
C GLN A 202 0.00 6.56 1.10
N SER A 203 -0.10 7.24 2.26
CA SER A 203 -1.38 7.75 2.78
C SER A 203 -2.11 8.60 1.74
N PHE A 204 -1.44 9.65 1.25
CA PHE A 204 -2.04 10.63 0.36
C PHE A 204 -2.35 10.04 -1.02
N SER A 205 -1.64 9.01 -1.47
CA SER A 205 -1.99 8.27 -2.69
C SER A 205 -3.34 7.56 -2.58
N VAL A 206 -3.64 6.94 -1.43
CA VAL A 206 -4.95 6.33 -1.14
C VAL A 206 -6.04 7.38 -0.98
N VAL A 207 -5.76 8.50 -0.28
CA VAL A 207 -6.70 9.64 -0.21
C VAL A 207 -7.01 10.16 -1.62
N SER A 208 -6.00 10.33 -2.47
CA SER A 208 -6.13 10.86 -3.84
C SER A 208 -6.96 9.92 -4.72
N PHE A 209 -6.67 8.62 -4.70
CA PHE A 209 -7.40 7.62 -5.47
C PHE A 209 -8.88 7.59 -5.08
N LEU A 210 -9.18 7.48 -3.78
CA LEU A 210 -10.57 7.39 -3.31
C LEU A 210 -11.31 8.72 -3.41
N PHE A 211 -10.63 9.86 -3.25
CA PHE A 211 -11.21 11.18 -3.49
C PHE A 211 -11.61 11.36 -4.95
N ILE A 212 -10.70 11.10 -5.89
CA ILE A 212 -10.97 11.25 -7.33
C ILE A 212 -12.04 10.24 -7.76
N LEU A 213 -11.97 8.98 -7.30
CA LEU A 213 -12.97 7.96 -7.59
C LEU A 213 -14.37 8.35 -7.11
N ASN A 214 -14.51 8.77 -5.85
CA ASN A 214 -15.81 9.16 -5.30
C ASN A 214 -16.32 10.49 -5.85
N LEU A 215 -15.43 11.44 -6.21
CA LEU A 215 -15.78 12.68 -6.91
C LEU A 215 -16.33 12.40 -8.31
N LEU A 216 -15.62 11.60 -9.11
CA LEU A 216 -16.04 11.21 -10.46
C LEU A 216 -17.34 10.40 -10.42
N ARG A 217 -17.49 9.46 -9.47
CA ARG A 217 -18.76 8.74 -9.23
C ARG A 217 -19.91 9.71 -8.95
N ARG A 218 -19.71 10.74 -8.12
CA ARG A 218 -20.74 11.74 -7.79
C ARG A 218 -21.10 12.67 -8.96
N ILE A 219 -20.15 13.01 -9.81
CA ILE A 219 -20.39 13.87 -11.00
C ILE A 219 -21.07 13.09 -12.13
N PHE A 220 -20.70 11.82 -12.32
CA PHE A 220 -21.04 11.07 -13.54
C PHE A 220 -22.01 9.89 -13.33
N LEU A 221 -22.26 9.40 -12.11
CA LEU A 221 -23.12 8.24 -11.87
C LEU A 221 -24.25 8.51 -10.85
N SER A 222 -25.27 7.67 -10.90
CA SER A 222 -26.35 7.60 -9.91
C SER A 222 -25.82 7.10 -8.56
N SER A 223 -26.52 7.43 -7.46
CA SER A 223 -26.16 6.92 -6.13
C SER A 223 -26.24 5.39 -6.08
N ALA A 224 -27.32 4.80 -6.59
CA ALA A 224 -27.47 3.35 -6.79
C ALA A 224 -26.74 2.86 -8.05
N PHE A 225 -26.41 1.57 -8.10
CA PHE A 225 -25.62 0.96 -9.18
C PHE A 225 -26.52 0.50 -10.35
N ASP A 226 -26.19 0.95 -11.58
CA ASP A 226 -26.76 0.46 -12.83
C ASP A 226 -25.70 -0.29 -13.64
N TRP A 227 -25.91 -1.59 -13.84
CA TRP A 227 -25.03 -2.45 -14.64
C TRP A 227 -24.90 -1.97 -16.09
N ARG A 228 -25.87 -1.22 -16.63
CA ARG A 228 -25.81 -0.66 -17.99
C ARG A 228 -24.74 0.41 -18.13
N LEU A 229 -24.32 1.01 -17.02
CA LEU A 229 -23.27 2.02 -16.96
C LEU A 229 -21.89 1.41 -16.64
N PHE A 230 -21.71 0.09 -16.73
CA PHE A 230 -20.44 -0.59 -16.39
C PHE A 230 -19.22 0.01 -17.09
N ALA A 231 -19.33 0.36 -18.38
CA ALA A 231 -18.23 0.97 -19.14
C ALA A 231 -17.87 2.38 -18.62
N ARG A 232 -18.84 3.09 -18.05
CA ARG A 232 -18.66 4.42 -17.43
C ARG A 232 -18.08 4.31 -16.02
N GLU A 233 -18.54 3.35 -15.22
CA GLU A 233 -17.95 2.99 -13.92
C GLU A 233 -16.48 2.54 -14.09
N PHE A 234 -16.19 1.68 -15.08
CA PHE A 234 -14.82 1.28 -15.43
C PHE A 234 -13.97 2.45 -15.94
N GLY A 235 -14.51 3.33 -16.81
CA GLY A 235 -13.78 4.51 -17.29
C GLY A 235 -13.48 5.52 -16.17
N ILE A 236 -14.38 5.67 -15.20
CA ILE A 236 -14.18 6.48 -13.99
C ILE A 236 -13.09 5.88 -13.12
N VAL A 237 -13.14 4.56 -12.89
CA VAL A 237 -12.12 3.81 -12.14
C VAL A 237 -10.74 3.94 -12.80
N LEU A 238 -10.65 3.74 -14.10
CA LEU A 238 -9.41 3.86 -14.87
C LEU A 238 -8.84 5.29 -14.76
N SER A 239 -9.69 6.30 -14.92
CA SER A 239 -9.32 7.71 -14.77
C SER A 239 -8.79 8.03 -13.37
N ALA A 240 -9.47 7.57 -12.31
CA ALA A 240 -9.04 7.77 -10.93
C ALA A 240 -7.71 7.07 -10.64
N SER A 241 -7.56 5.83 -11.11
CA SER A 241 -6.36 5.01 -10.93
C SER A 241 -5.13 5.69 -11.51
N LEU A 242 -5.20 6.10 -12.78
CA LEU A 242 -4.06 6.68 -13.52
C LEU A 242 -3.70 8.11 -13.08
N THR A 243 -4.61 8.86 -12.44
CA THR A 243 -4.36 10.26 -12.05
C THR A 243 -3.99 10.45 -10.58
N ALA A 244 -4.36 9.51 -9.70
CA ALA A 244 -4.15 9.62 -8.26
C ALA A 244 -2.68 9.80 -7.84
N PHE A 245 -1.76 9.05 -8.45
CA PHE A 245 -0.33 9.16 -8.10
C PHE A 245 0.27 10.47 -8.62
N GLY A 246 -0.11 10.93 -9.82
CA GLY A 246 0.31 12.25 -10.33
C GLY A 246 -0.20 13.42 -9.46
N PHE A 247 -1.42 13.32 -8.93
CA PHE A 247 -1.95 14.28 -7.96
C PHE A 247 -1.15 14.24 -6.64
N THR A 248 -0.78 13.04 -6.17
CA THR A 248 0.04 12.83 -4.97
C THR A 248 1.43 13.44 -5.10
N VAL A 249 2.12 13.17 -6.22
CA VAL A 249 3.41 13.77 -6.59
C VAL A 249 3.31 15.29 -6.60
N SER A 250 2.25 15.85 -7.19
CA SER A 250 2.01 17.29 -7.20
C SER A 250 1.82 17.87 -5.79
N THR A 251 1.00 17.27 -4.92
CA THR A 251 0.83 17.75 -3.54
C THR A 251 2.11 17.55 -2.70
N PHE A 252 2.85 16.46 -2.90
CA PHE A 252 4.14 16.27 -2.23
C PHE A 252 5.11 17.41 -2.57
N TYR A 253 5.29 17.77 -3.85
CA TYR A 253 6.13 18.89 -4.24
C TYR A 253 5.63 20.24 -3.67
N HIS A 254 4.35 20.58 -3.88
CA HIS A 254 3.81 21.90 -3.53
C HIS A 254 3.56 22.12 -2.04
N SER A 255 3.47 21.06 -1.23
CA SER A 255 3.23 21.16 0.21
C SER A 255 4.38 20.61 1.04
N VAL A 256 4.69 19.32 0.93
CA VAL A 256 5.63 18.65 1.85
C VAL A 256 7.08 19.03 1.54
N TYR A 257 7.52 18.89 0.28
CA TYR A 257 8.86 19.30 -0.15
C TYR A 257 9.05 20.81 -0.03
N TYR A 258 8.05 21.62 -0.43
CA TYR A 258 8.11 23.08 -0.31
C TYR A 258 8.31 23.53 1.15
N LEU A 259 7.54 22.96 2.10
CA LEU A 259 7.69 23.27 3.52
C LEU A 259 9.05 22.82 4.07
N HIS A 260 9.50 21.63 3.69
CA HIS A 260 10.81 21.11 4.09
C HIS A 260 11.95 22.00 3.59
N PHE A 261 12.00 22.27 2.28
CA PHE A 261 13.08 23.04 1.66
C PHE A 261 13.08 24.52 2.03
N THR A 262 11.92 25.18 2.06
CA THR A 262 11.83 26.64 2.23
C THR A 262 11.97 27.07 3.69
N TYR A 263 11.51 26.24 4.64
CA TYR A 263 11.49 26.58 6.06
C TYR A 263 12.38 25.68 6.92
N ASN A 264 13.10 24.73 6.32
CA ASN A 264 13.94 23.73 7.00
C ASN A 264 13.17 22.94 8.09
N ILE A 265 11.88 22.68 7.85
CA ILE A 265 11.02 21.91 8.76
C ILE A 265 11.21 20.43 8.45
N SER A 266 11.46 19.61 9.48
CA SER A 266 11.69 18.18 9.26
C SER A 266 10.46 17.48 8.68
N TYR A 267 10.66 16.53 7.75
CA TYR A 267 9.60 15.66 7.25
C TYR A 267 8.88 14.97 8.42
N PHE A 268 9.61 14.55 9.47
CA PHE A 268 8.99 14.01 10.68
C PHE A 268 7.96 14.96 11.30
N THR A 269 8.25 16.27 11.36
CA THR A 269 7.30 17.27 11.87
C THR A 269 6.11 17.44 10.93
N ILE A 270 6.34 17.58 9.62
CA ILE A 270 5.29 17.80 8.62
C ILE A 270 4.32 16.61 8.58
N VAL A 271 4.86 15.38 8.54
CA VAL A 271 4.09 14.13 8.46
C VAL A 271 3.34 13.86 9.78
N SER A 272 3.94 14.18 10.94
CA SER A 272 3.25 14.08 12.23
C SER A 272 2.07 15.06 12.33
N VAL A 273 2.25 16.31 11.87
CA VAL A 273 1.17 17.31 11.83
C VAL A 273 0.06 16.89 10.86
N TYR A 274 0.42 16.37 9.68
CA TYR A 274 -0.54 15.83 8.71
C TYR A 274 -1.43 14.75 9.34
N PHE A 275 -0.85 13.71 9.96
CA PHE A 275 -1.64 12.64 10.59
C PHE A 275 -2.42 13.11 11.82
N ALA A 276 -1.89 14.04 12.61
CA ALA A 276 -2.62 14.64 13.72
C ALA A 276 -3.87 15.41 13.25
N VAL A 277 -3.77 16.16 12.13
CA VAL A 277 -4.91 16.84 11.50
C VAL A 277 -5.91 15.82 10.93
N LEU A 278 -5.45 14.77 10.25
CA LEU A 278 -6.35 13.73 9.73
C LEU A 278 -7.14 13.05 10.85
N PHE A 279 -6.44 12.58 11.89
CA PHE A 279 -7.04 11.93 13.05
C PHE A 279 -8.05 12.85 13.75
N THR A 280 -7.70 14.11 13.97
CA THR A 280 -8.58 15.09 14.63
C THR A 280 -9.84 15.35 13.80
N ALA A 281 -9.73 15.46 12.47
CA ALA A 281 -10.87 15.64 11.58
C ALA A 281 -11.79 14.41 11.57
N ILE A 282 -11.22 13.20 11.40
CA ILE A 282 -11.95 11.94 11.43
C ILE A 282 -12.70 11.77 12.75
N TYR A 283 -12.01 11.92 13.88
CA TYR A 283 -12.60 11.81 15.22
C TYR A 283 -13.70 12.84 15.46
N SER A 284 -13.50 14.10 15.07
CA SER A 284 -14.51 15.15 15.26
C SER A 284 -15.79 14.89 14.46
N CYS A 285 -15.66 14.41 13.22
CA CYS A 285 -16.80 14.10 12.35
C CYS A 285 -17.48 12.76 12.69
N ASP A 286 -16.75 11.75 13.16
CA ASP A 286 -17.34 10.52 13.70
C ASP A 286 -18.19 10.80 14.95
N ARG A 287 -17.62 11.54 15.91
CA ARG A 287 -18.30 11.92 17.17
C ARG A 287 -19.52 12.83 16.94
N THR A 288 -19.58 13.54 15.81
CA THR A 288 -20.74 14.35 15.40
C THR A 288 -21.62 13.66 14.35
N ASN A 289 -21.32 12.43 13.94
CA ASN A 289 -22.08 11.72 12.92
C ASN A 289 -23.52 11.47 13.40
N SER A 290 -24.49 12.02 12.67
CA SER A 290 -25.93 11.86 12.96
C SER A 290 -26.51 10.56 12.40
N ASN A 291 -25.79 9.85 11.54
CA ASN A 291 -26.23 8.56 11.02
C ASN A 291 -26.28 7.51 12.14
N ASN A 292 -27.45 6.95 12.41
CA ASN A 292 -27.59 5.89 13.41
C ASN A 292 -26.98 4.56 12.94
N LEU A 293 -26.83 4.34 11.62
CA LEU A 293 -26.25 3.11 11.07
C LEU A 293 -24.77 2.95 11.43
N SER A 294 -23.98 4.03 11.53
CA SER A 294 -22.58 3.94 11.99
C SER A 294 -22.44 3.64 13.49
N LYS A 295 -23.55 3.60 14.25
CA LYS A 295 -23.57 3.25 15.68
C LYS A 295 -24.16 1.87 15.95
N ILE A 296 -24.68 1.21 14.91
CA ILE A 296 -25.14 -0.18 14.95
C ILE A 296 -24.01 -1.05 14.40
N GLY A 297 -22.96 -1.19 15.22
CA GLY A 297 -21.88 -2.14 14.94
C GLY A 297 -22.32 -3.58 15.16
N ASN A 298 -21.61 -4.51 14.54
CA ASN A 298 -21.85 -5.95 14.68
C ASN A 298 -20.73 -6.56 15.55
N PRO A 299 -20.97 -6.81 16.86
CA PRO A 299 -19.92 -7.20 17.80
C PRO A 299 -19.36 -8.62 17.58
N PHE A 300 -19.98 -9.41 16.70
CA PHE A 300 -19.53 -10.75 16.30
C PHE A 300 -19.02 -10.78 14.84
N TRP A 301 -18.70 -9.62 14.28
CA TRP A 301 -18.26 -9.49 12.89
C TRP A 301 -16.88 -10.09 12.64
N PHE A 302 -16.88 -11.21 11.89
CA PHE A 302 -15.67 -11.84 11.34
C PHE A 302 -15.91 -12.15 9.86
N ASP A 303 -15.64 -11.17 8.98
CA ASP A 303 -15.63 -11.37 7.53
C ASP A 303 -14.19 -11.53 6.98
N GLU A 304 -14.06 -11.60 5.65
CA GLU A 304 -12.79 -11.79 4.95
C GLU A 304 -11.78 -10.66 5.21
N ILE A 305 -12.23 -9.42 5.45
CA ILE A 305 -11.38 -8.26 5.73
C ILE A 305 -10.92 -8.28 7.18
N SER A 306 -11.82 -8.58 8.12
CA SER A 306 -11.48 -8.76 9.54
C SER A 306 -10.46 -9.88 9.72
N ALA A 307 -10.71 -11.02 9.08
CA ALA A 307 -9.79 -12.16 9.04
C ALA A 307 -8.43 -11.79 8.44
N SER A 308 -8.42 -11.06 7.32
CA SER A 308 -7.18 -10.65 6.64
C SER A 308 -6.29 -9.77 7.52
N ILE A 309 -6.89 -8.82 8.26
CA ILE A 309 -6.16 -7.88 9.13
C ILE A 309 -5.60 -8.60 10.37
N ILE A 310 -6.39 -9.46 11.00
CA ILE A 310 -5.94 -10.26 12.15
C ILE A 310 -4.81 -11.21 11.73
N PHE A 311 -4.94 -11.85 10.56
CA PHE A 311 -3.92 -12.76 10.04
C PHE A 311 -2.60 -12.03 9.71
N ILE A 312 -2.63 -10.92 8.96
CA ILE A 312 -1.40 -10.19 8.62
C ILE A 312 -0.74 -9.56 9.85
N GLY A 313 -1.52 -9.13 10.85
CA GLY A 313 -0.99 -8.68 12.14
C GLY A 313 -0.25 -9.79 12.89
N PHE A 314 -0.84 -10.98 12.97
CA PHE A 314 -0.18 -12.16 13.55
C PHE A 314 1.10 -12.56 12.78
N VAL A 315 1.09 -12.45 11.45
CA VAL A 315 2.26 -12.71 10.59
C VAL A 315 3.39 -11.71 10.86
N PHE A 316 3.11 -10.42 10.98
CA PHE A 316 4.15 -9.43 11.32
C PHE A 316 4.73 -9.64 12.72
N ILE A 317 3.91 -9.97 13.71
CA ILE A 317 4.38 -10.33 15.06
C ILE A 317 5.28 -11.59 15.00
N SER A 318 4.86 -12.62 14.26
CA SER A 318 5.63 -13.85 14.08
C SER A 318 6.97 -13.60 13.39
N LEU A 319 6.98 -12.77 12.34
CA LEU A 319 8.20 -12.37 11.63
C LEU A 319 9.15 -11.54 12.51
N ALA A 320 8.64 -10.65 13.36
CA ALA A 320 9.48 -9.88 14.28
C ALA A 320 10.11 -10.77 15.37
N LEU A 321 9.37 -11.76 15.87
CA LEU A 321 9.85 -12.71 16.88
C LEU A 321 10.87 -13.70 16.30
N VAL A 322 10.52 -14.38 15.21
CA VAL A 322 11.27 -15.53 14.67
C VAL A 322 12.29 -15.12 13.60
N GLY A 323 12.06 -14.01 12.89
CA GLY A 323 12.96 -13.53 11.85
C GLY A 323 14.37 -13.25 12.36
N ASP A 324 15.36 -13.62 11.55
CA ASP A 324 16.75 -13.22 11.70
C ASP A 324 17.19 -12.46 10.43
N PRO A 325 17.34 -11.13 10.50
CA PRO A 325 17.80 -10.33 9.38
C PRO A 325 19.25 -10.67 9.01
N PHE A 326 20.06 -11.17 9.94
CA PHE A 326 21.47 -11.48 9.67
C PHE A 326 21.66 -12.59 8.63
N ASN A 327 20.78 -13.58 8.65
CA ASN A 327 20.81 -14.69 7.68
C ASN A 327 20.02 -14.38 6.39
N THR A 328 19.53 -13.14 6.23
CA THR A 328 18.74 -12.74 5.06
C THR A 328 19.64 -12.18 3.97
N VAL A 329 19.59 -12.78 2.78
CA VAL A 329 20.39 -12.38 1.61
C VAL A 329 19.46 -12.02 0.46
N SER A 330 19.34 -10.73 0.15
CA SER A 330 18.52 -10.26 -0.97
C SER A 330 19.41 -10.09 -2.22
N GLU A 331 19.34 -11.04 -3.15
CA GLU A 331 19.93 -10.89 -4.49
C GLU A 331 18.91 -10.27 -5.45
N GLY A 332 19.31 -9.26 -6.20
CA GLY A 332 18.42 -8.58 -7.13
C GLY A 332 18.97 -7.30 -7.72
N LEU A 333 18.07 -6.54 -8.36
CA LEU A 333 18.31 -5.16 -8.76
C LEU A 333 18.16 -4.25 -7.54
N HIS A 334 19.25 -3.56 -7.20
CA HIS A 334 19.41 -2.69 -6.03
C HIS A 334 19.85 -1.28 -6.46
N GLN A 335 20.01 -0.34 -5.51
CA GLN A 335 20.57 0.98 -5.82
C GLN A 335 21.97 0.81 -6.43
N PRO A 336 22.25 1.24 -7.67
CA PRO A 336 23.45 0.80 -8.36
C PRO A 336 24.77 1.23 -7.69
N ILE A 337 25.76 0.34 -7.73
CA ILE A 337 27.14 0.62 -7.28
C ILE A 337 27.93 1.22 -8.45
N GLY A 338 28.72 2.27 -8.16
CA GLY A 338 29.47 3.00 -9.20
C GLY A 338 30.32 4.13 -8.63
N SER A 339 30.61 5.13 -9.45
CA SER A 339 31.47 6.26 -9.09
C SER A 339 30.90 7.10 -7.94
N CYS A 340 31.60 7.13 -6.80
CA CYS A 340 31.28 7.99 -5.65
C CYS A 340 31.35 9.51 -5.95
N LYS A 341 31.72 9.91 -7.17
CA LYS A 341 31.79 11.31 -7.63
C LYS A 341 30.59 11.70 -8.50
N GLU A 342 29.70 10.77 -8.81
CA GLU A 342 28.50 11.04 -9.61
C GLU A 342 27.31 11.42 -8.74
N PHE A 343 26.78 12.61 -9.03
CA PHE A 343 25.63 13.19 -8.37
C PHE A 343 24.50 13.35 -9.38
N ASP A 344 23.31 12.91 -8.99
CA ASP A 344 22.07 13.27 -9.69
C ASP A 344 21.44 14.49 -9.01
N SER A 345 20.36 15.03 -9.57
CA SER A 345 19.71 16.24 -9.04
C SER A 345 18.21 16.10 -8.95
N PHE A 346 17.66 16.32 -7.75
CA PHE A 346 16.21 16.35 -7.48
C PHE A 346 15.88 17.77 -7.02
N ARG A 347 15.11 18.53 -7.82
CA ARG A 347 14.68 19.91 -7.49
C ARG A 347 15.82 20.79 -6.92
N ASP A 348 16.89 20.91 -7.71
CA ASP A 348 18.14 21.64 -7.43
C ASP A 348 19.00 21.10 -6.26
N MET A 349 18.52 20.15 -5.45
CA MET A 349 19.36 19.40 -4.52
C MET A 349 20.19 18.36 -5.28
N LYS A 350 21.52 18.46 -5.17
CA LYS A 350 22.43 17.40 -5.63
C LYS A 350 22.53 16.29 -4.59
N TYR A 351 22.38 15.05 -5.01
CA TYR A 351 22.53 13.88 -4.15
C TYR A 351 23.39 12.80 -4.82
N GLN A 352 24.03 11.95 -4.03
CA GLN A 352 24.91 10.91 -4.55
C GLN A 352 24.08 9.81 -5.20
N LYS A 353 24.30 9.58 -6.51
CA LYS A 353 23.49 8.66 -7.31
C LYS A 353 23.73 7.20 -6.95
N PHE A 354 25.00 6.83 -6.83
CA PHE A 354 25.44 5.45 -6.65
C PHE A 354 25.78 5.12 -5.20
N VAL A 355 25.64 3.85 -4.82
CA VAL A 355 26.19 3.33 -3.57
C VAL A 355 27.71 3.39 -3.65
N CYS A 356 28.33 4.13 -2.72
CA CYS A 356 29.78 4.22 -2.57
C CYS A 356 30.25 3.26 -1.46
N PRO A 357 30.83 2.08 -1.78
CA PRO A 357 31.03 1.06 -0.77
C PRO A 357 32.16 1.34 0.22
N ILE A 358 33.01 2.34 -0.05
CA ILE A 358 34.19 2.67 0.74
C ILE A 358 33.83 3.43 2.03
N ASN A 359 32.71 4.18 2.01
CA ASN A 359 32.26 5.03 3.12
C ASN A 359 30.80 4.70 3.53
N MET A 360 30.48 3.42 3.77
CA MET A 360 29.11 3.02 4.13
C MET A 360 28.82 3.17 5.62
N GLU A 361 27.96 4.13 5.98
CA GLU A 361 27.30 4.23 7.29
C GLU A 361 25.88 3.60 7.27
N ILE A 362 25.61 2.72 6.30
CA ILE A 362 24.29 2.09 6.10
C ILE A 362 24.04 1.08 7.22
N LYS A 363 22.92 1.22 7.94
CA LYS A 363 22.65 0.46 9.18
C LYS A 363 21.81 -0.79 9.01
N TYR A 364 21.18 -1.00 7.85
CA TYR A 364 20.19 -2.06 7.67
C TYR A 364 20.64 -3.20 6.73
N PHE A 365 21.57 -2.95 5.81
CA PHE A 365 22.27 -3.98 5.04
C PHE A 365 23.79 -3.73 4.97
N ASP A 366 24.55 -4.78 4.70
CA ASP A 366 25.98 -4.78 4.42
C ASP A 366 26.34 -5.86 3.36
N PHE A 367 27.61 -6.27 3.29
CA PHE A 367 28.13 -7.30 2.37
C PHE A 367 28.81 -8.49 3.08
N HIS A 368 28.53 -8.74 4.36
CA HIS A 368 29.24 -9.77 5.16
C HIS A 368 29.04 -11.22 4.64
N CYS A 369 27.98 -11.47 3.88
CA CYS A 369 27.64 -12.76 3.28
C CYS A 369 28.31 -13.01 1.92
N LEU A 370 28.98 -12.00 1.33
CA LEU A 370 29.73 -12.15 0.09
C LEU A 370 31.10 -12.81 0.32
N PRO A 371 31.66 -13.53 -0.69
CA PRO A 371 32.99 -14.11 -0.59
C PRO A 371 34.05 -13.03 -0.31
N GLY A 372 34.79 -13.19 0.78
CA GLY A 372 35.77 -12.22 1.25
C GLY A 372 35.19 -10.99 1.97
N GLN A 373 33.89 -10.98 2.28
CA GLN A 373 33.18 -9.90 3.02
C GLN A 373 33.30 -8.50 2.41
N ASN A 374 33.68 -8.42 1.14
CA ASN A 374 33.88 -7.18 0.41
C ASN A 374 32.66 -6.84 -0.44
N PRO A 375 32.37 -5.55 -0.66
CA PRO A 375 31.38 -5.11 -1.64
C PRO A 375 31.76 -5.60 -3.05
N PRO A 376 30.76 -5.91 -3.90
CA PRO A 376 31.03 -6.40 -5.25
C PRO A 376 31.66 -5.28 -6.08
N GLN A 377 32.81 -5.56 -6.69
CA GLN A 377 33.56 -4.59 -7.48
C GLN A 377 32.99 -4.49 -8.90
N GLN A 378 32.96 -3.26 -9.41
CA GLN A 378 32.58 -2.94 -10.78
C GLN A 378 33.57 -3.58 -11.77
N GLN A 379 33.11 -4.53 -12.58
CA GLN A 379 33.97 -5.30 -13.50
C GLN A 379 34.34 -4.51 -14.77
N GLU A 380 33.45 -3.64 -15.26
CA GLU A 380 33.67 -2.82 -16.45
C GLU A 380 33.71 -1.32 -16.09
N ASN A 381 34.78 -0.65 -16.47
CA ASN A 381 34.94 0.79 -16.28
C ASN A 381 33.76 1.55 -16.91
N ASN A 382 33.09 2.36 -16.10
CA ASN A 382 31.93 3.21 -16.44
C ASN A 382 30.56 2.51 -16.59
N VAL A 383 30.44 1.19 -16.42
CA VAL A 383 29.12 0.51 -16.33
C VAL A 383 28.74 0.31 -14.85
N PRO A 384 27.66 0.92 -14.33
CA PRO A 384 27.25 0.75 -12.94
C PRO A 384 26.69 -0.65 -12.68
N LEU A 385 26.96 -1.20 -11.49
CA LEU A 385 26.50 -2.53 -11.09
C LEU A 385 25.13 -2.43 -10.41
N GLU A 386 24.07 -2.70 -11.17
CA GLU A 386 22.68 -2.67 -10.67
C GLU A 386 22.24 -4.00 -10.03
N TRP A 387 22.74 -5.14 -10.54
CA TRP A 387 22.39 -6.47 -10.05
C TRP A 387 23.47 -7.03 -9.12
N TYR A 388 23.14 -7.22 -7.85
CA TYR A 388 24.04 -7.81 -6.86
C TYR A 388 23.27 -8.40 -5.66
N ALA A 389 23.99 -8.88 -4.63
CA ALA A 389 23.39 -9.35 -3.38
C ALA A 389 23.80 -8.48 -2.20
N ILE A 390 22.83 -8.16 -1.34
CA ILE A 390 23.01 -7.49 -0.05
C ILE A 390 22.64 -8.42 1.10
N CYS A 391 23.30 -8.23 2.23
CA CYS A 391 23.19 -9.06 3.42
C CYS A 391 22.53 -8.25 4.54
N GLY A 392 21.53 -8.80 5.23
CA GLY A 392 20.85 -8.07 6.31
C GLY A 392 21.75 -7.91 7.54
N THR A 393 21.65 -6.76 8.21
CA THR A 393 22.39 -6.51 9.45
C THR A 393 21.65 -7.08 10.66
N LYS A 394 22.38 -7.43 11.72
CA LYS A 394 21.81 -7.81 13.03
C LYS A 394 20.91 -6.71 13.60
N TYR A 395 20.02 -7.05 14.51
CA TYR A 395 19.26 -6.04 15.27
C TYR A 395 20.19 -5.30 16.24
N ASP A 396 20.18 -3.97 16.21
CA ASP A 396 20.83 -3.13 17.24
C ASP A 396 20.21 -3.41 18.62
N ASN A 397 18.88 -3.53 18.66
CA ASN A 397 18.10 -3.91 19.83
C ASN A 397 16.87 -4.74 19.41
N LYS A 398 16.99 -6.09 19.40
CA LYS A 398 15.87 -6.96 18.97
C LYS A 398 14.63 -6.78 19.87
N ASN A 399 14.81 -6.53 21.16
CA ASN A 399 13.70 -6.38 22.11
C ASN A 399 12.87 -5.13 21.83
N GLU A 400 13.52 -4.02 21.50
CA GLU A 400 12.85 -2.77 21.08
C GLU A 400 12.14 -2.93 19.74
N PHE A 401 12.79 -3.54 18.73
CA PHE A 401 12.15 -3.84 17.44
C PHE A 401 10.88 -4.70 17.61
N VAL A 402 10.99 -5.80 18.37
CA VAL A 402 9.85 -6.69 18.68
C VAL A 402 8.75 -5.94 19.43
N PHE A 403 9.11 -5.18 20.47
CA PHE A 403 8.14 -4.40 21.25
C PHE A 403 7.43 -3.34 20.40
N SER A 404 8.14 -2.63 19.52
CA SER A 404 7.55 -1.65 18.62
C SER A 404 6.64 -2.28 17.57
N VAL A 405 7.03 -3.39 16.92
CA VAL A 405 6.15 -4.07 15.95
C VAL A 405 4.90 -4.61 16.63
N ILE A 406 5.02 -5.26 17.80
CA ILE A 406 3.86 -5.72 18.59
C ILE A 406 2.97 -4.54 18.99
N SER A 407 3.55 -3.45 19.49
CA SER A 407 2.80 -2.26 19.92
C SER A 407 2.05 -1.61 18.75
N ILE A 408 2.69 -1.47 17.59
CA ILE A 408 2.05 -0.93 16.37
C ILE A 408 0.90 -1.85 15.94
N VAL A 409 1.12 -3.17 15.83
CA VAL A 409 0.06 -4.11 15.42
C VAL A 409 -1.10 -4.09 16.41
N VAL A 410 -0.85 -4.17 17.72
CA VAL A 410 -1.90 -4.18 18.75
C VAL A 410 -2.67 -2.86 18.79
N VAL A 411 -1.98 -1.71 18.74
CA VAL A 411 -2.64 -0.39 18.72
C VAL A 411 -3.45 -0.19 17.43
N SER A 412 -2.91 -0.56 16.26
CA SER A 412 -3.67 -0.56 15.01
C SER A 412 -4.90 -1.47 15.10
N THR A 413 -4.77 -2.72 15.57
CA THR A 413 -5.92 -3.63 15.74
C THR A 413 -6.97 -3.07 16.69
N ILE A 414 -6.58 -2.41 17.80
CA ILE A 414 -7.53 -1.76 18.72
C ILE A 414 -8.24 -0.60 18.02
N ILE A 415 -7.51 0.28 17.32
CA ILE A 415 -8.10 1.41 16.58
C ILE A 415 -9.09 0.92 15.52
N LEU A 416 -8.70 -0.08 14.72
CA LEU A 416 -9.55 -0.63 13.66
C LEU A 416 -10.75 -1.42 14.22
N TYR A 417 -10.62 -2.09 15.37
CA TYR A 417 -11.78 -2.69 16.05
C TYR A 417 -12.80 -1.61 16.46
N GLN A 418 -12.33 -0.53 17.10
CA GLN A 418 -13.17 0.59 17.53
C GLN A 418 -13.81 1.33 16.36
N PHE A 419 -13.08 1.53 15.25
CA PHE A 419 -13.55 2.26 14.06
C PHE A 419 -14.33 1.41 13.04
N CYS A 420 -14.35 0.07 13.14
CA CYS A 420 -14.81 -0.76 12.02
C CYS A 420 -15.57 -2.04 12.40
N ALA A 421 -15.49 -2.51 13.64
CA ALA A 421 -16.33 -3.58 14.18
C ALA A 421 -17.51 -3.00 15.01
N LEU A 422 -17.23 -1.93 15.77
CA LEU A 422 -18.25 -1.17 16.49
C LEU A 422 -18.97 -0.14 15.61
N SER A 423 -18.40 0.21 14.46
CA SER A 423 -18.99 1.15 13.50
C SER A 423 -19.60 0.43 12.31
N GLY A 424 -20.94 0.31 12.29
CA GLY A 424 -21.75 -0.11 11.13
C GLY A 424 -21.44 -1.49 10.52
N GLU A 425 -22.03 -1.72 9.33
CA GLU A 425 -21.77 -2.88 8.48
C GLU A 425 -21.36 -2.44 7.06
N THR A 426 -20.74 -3.34 6.28
CA THR A 426 -20.54 -3.12 4.83
C THR A 426 -21.92 -3.06 4.16
N GLU A 427 -22.23 -1.95 3.48
CA GLU A 427 -23.45 -1.85 2.69
C GLU A 427 -23.33 -2.68 1.41
N TYR A 428 -24.42 -3.30 0.98
CA TYR A 428 -24.51 -3.87 -0.37
C TYR A 428 -24.92 -2.76 -1.34
N ASP A 429 -24.29 -2.69 -2.52
CA ASP A 429 -24.73 -1.75 -3.57
C ASP A 429 -26.19 -2.07 -3.96
N GLU A 430 -27.07 -1.06 -3.87
CA GLU A 430 -28.43 -1.21 -4.37
C GLU A 430 -28.41 -1.33 -5.90
N PHE A 431 -28.70 -2.54 -6.40
CA PHE A 431 -28.90 -2.79 -7.82
C PHE A 431 -30.22 -2.16 -8.30
N LEU A 432 -30.14 -1.29 -9.30
CA LEU A 432 -31.33 -0.73 -9.95
C LEU A 432 -32.04 -1.81 -10.80
N ILE A 433 -32.93 -2.57 -10.15
CA ILE A 433 -33.85 -3.50 -10.82
C ILE A 433 -34.89 -2.69 -11.60
N ILE A 434 -34.52 -2.27 -12.81
CA ILE A 434 -35.45 -1.67 -13.77
C ILE A 434 -36.41 -2.78 -14.23
N HIS A 435 -37.49 -2.98 -13.47
CA HIS A 435 -38.63 -3.77 -13.92
C HIS A 435 -39.10 -3.21 -15.26
N LYS A 436 -38.88 -3.99 -16.33
CA LYS A 436 -39.37 -3.69 -17.66
C LYS A 436 -40.89 -3.73 -17.59
N LEU A 437 -41.50 -2.56 -17.36
CA LEU A 437 -42.94 -2.35 -17.35
C LEU A 437 -43.50 -3.03 -18.60
N SER A 438 -44.20 -4.15 -18.40
CA SER A 438 -44.81 -4.88 -19.50
C SER A 438 -45.64 -3.88 -20.29
N PRO A 439 -45.44 -3.75 -21.61
CA PRO A 439 -46.12 -2.73 -22.39
C PRO A 439 -47.61 -2.92 -22.16
N LYS A 440 -48.25 -1.94 -21.51
CA LYS A 440 -49.70 -1.98 -21.28
C LYS A 440 -50.32 -2.28 -22.64
N PRO A 441 -51.10 -3.36 -22.79
CA PRO A 441 -51.67 -3.69 -24.09
C PRO A 441 -52.38 -2.44 -24.59
N LEU A 442 -51.99 -1.99 -25.79
CA LEU A 442 -52.60 -0.84 -26.44
C LEU A 442 -54.07 -1.20 -26.64
N ARG A 443 -54.89 -0.75 -25.69
CA ARG A 443 -56.34 -0.96 -25.70
C ARG A 443 -56.81 -0.29 -26.97
N GLN A 444 -57.11 -1.08 -28.00
CA GLN A 444 -57.63 -0.56 -29.25
C GLN A 444 -58.94 0.14 -28.90
N THR A 445 -58.90 1.47 -28.86
CA THR A 445 -60.10 2.29 -28.79
C THR A 445 -60.75 2.19 -30.15
N GLU A 446 -61.50 1.11 -30.33
CA GLU A 446 -62.29 0.84 -31.52
C GLU A 446 -63.18 2.05 -31.79
N ARG A 447 -62.91 2.75 -32.90
CA ARG A 447 -63.66 3.94 -33.29
C ARG A 447 -65.05 3.50 -33.76
N GLN A 448 -66.00 3.43 -32.84
CA GLN A 448 -67.40 3.58 -33.23
C GLN A 448 -67.57 4.98 -33.85
N PRO A 449 -68.06 5.10 -35.09
CA PRO A 449 -68.54 6.37 -35.60
C PRO A 449 -69.85 6.71 -34.89
N SER A 450 -69.95 7.91 -34.32
CA SER A 450 -71.20 8.47 -33.80
C SER A 450 -71.50 9.81 -34.48
N PRO A 451 -72.78 10.22 -34.60
CA PRO A 451 -73.17 11.25 -35.55
C PRO A 451 -72.87 12.67 -35.08
N VAL A 452 -72.95 13.61 -36.02
CA VAL A 452 -72.81 15.06 -35.79
C VAL A 452 -73.94 15.57 -34.89
N ALA A 453 -73.58 16.30 -33.82
CA ALA A 453 -74.48 17.19 -33.09
C ALA A 453 -73.73 18.42 -32.59
N SER A 454 -74.47 19.52 -32.42
CA SER A 454 -74.02 20.89 -32.16
C SER A 454 -73.27 21.10 -30.83
N ALA A 455 -72.45 22.15 -30.82
CA ALA A 455 -71.75 22.66 -29.65
C ALA A 455 -72.68 23.23 -28.57
N GLU A 456 -72.21 23.21 -27.31
CA GLU A 456 -72.25 24.40 -26.46
C GLU A 456 -71.08 24.39 -25.45
N SER A 457 -70.81 25.52 -24.79
CA SER A 457 -69.57 25.74 -24.03
C SER A 457 -69.79 25.72 -22.52
N SER A 458 -68.87 25.10 -21.77
CA SER A 458 -68.73 25.33 -20.34
C SER A 458 -67.29 25.14 -19.85
N PHE A 459 -66.87 26.01 -18.92
CA PHE A 459 -65.55 26.00 -18.31
C PHE A 459 -65.50 24.97 -17.17
N VAL A 460 -64.59 23.99 -17.22
CA VAL A 460 -64.34 23.06 -16.10
C VAL A 460 -62.88 23.19 -15.67
N LYS A 461 -62.65 23.37 -14.37
CA LYS A 461 -61.30 23.60 -13.80
C LYS A 461 -60.42 22.35 -13.88
N GLU A 462 -59.17 22.55 -14.28
CA GLU A 462 -58.12 21.52 -14.31
C GLU A 462 -57.69 21.14 -12.88
N THR A 463 -58.36 20.16 -12.27
CA THR A 463 -57.95 19.61 -10.97
C THR A 463 -56.72 18.70 -11.14
N LYS A 464 -55.52 19.27 -10.94
CA LYS A 464 -54.26 18.52 -10.90
C LYS A 464 -54.23 17.54 -9.72
N ILE A 465 -54.74 16.33 -9.94
CA ILE A 465 -54.51 15.19 -9.05
C ILE A 465 -53.03 14.82 -9.16
N ALA A 466 -52.24 15.25 -8.18
CA ALA A 466 -50.88 14.77 -8.01
C ALA A 466 -50.90 13.27 -7.69
N SER A 467 -50.74 12.44 -8.71
CA SER A 467 -50.66 10.99 -8.52
C SER A 467 -49.37 10.65 -7.77
N THR A 468 -49.50 10.44 -6.45
CA THR A 468 -48.42 9.94 -5.59
C THR A 468 -47.96 8.59 -6.11
N ARG A 469 -46.94 8.62 -6.97
CA ARG A 469 -46.42 7.45 -7.67
C ARG A 469 -45.61 6.61 -6.70
N GLN A 470 -46.32 5.89 -5.82
CA GLN A 470 -45.75 4.82 -5.01
C GLN A 470 -45.09 3.81 -5.93
N SER A 471 -43.78 3.96 -6.13
CA SER A 471 -42.94 2.84 -6.50
C SER A 471 -43.11 1.81 -5.40
N ARG A 472 -43.77 0.69 -5.71
CA ARG A 472 -43.58 -0.52 -4.93
C ARG A 472 -42.12 -0.88 -5.08
N CYS A 473 -41.30 -0.48 -4.11
CA CYS A 473 -40.00 -1.07 -3.92
C CYS A 473 -40.18 -2.58 -3.88
N THR A 474 -39.21 -3.31 -4.43
CA THR A 474 -39.01 -4.70 -4.05
C THR A 474 -38.93 -4.80 -2.52
N PRO A 475 -39.29 -5.94 -1.91
CA PRO A 475 -39.17 -6.11 -0.46
C PRO A 475 -37.73 -5.75 -0.05
N SER A 476 -37.59 -4.66 0.72
CA SER A 476 -36.29 -4.12 1.17
C SER A 476 -35.45 -5.23 1.78
N TYR A 477 -34.11 -5.12 1.73
CA TYR A 477 -33.26 -6.05 2.46
C TYR A 477 -33.65 -6.11 3.94
N GLU A 478 -34.10 -5.00 4.53
CA GLU A 478 -34.73 -4.93 5.85
C GLU A 478 -35.88 -5.94 6.03
N SER A 479 -36.74 -6.13 5.02
CA SER A 479 -37.82 -7.12 5.06
C SER A 479 -37.35 -8.57 4.88
N GLN A 480 -36.24 -8.80 4.16
CA GLN A 480 -35.62 -10.13 4.04
C GLN A 480 -34.83 -10.50 5.31
N TYR A 481 -34.19 -9.51 5.91
CA TYR A 481 -33.52 -9.60 7.21
C TYR A 481 -34.53 -9.81 8.34
N LEU A 482 -35.62 -9.03 8.39
CA LEU A 482 -36.74 -9.26 9.31
C LEU A 482 -37.46 -10.59 9.04
N SER A 483 -37.50 -11.08 7.79
CA SER A 483 -37.99 -12.43 7.48
C SER A 483 -37.09 -13.51 8.11
N ARG A 484 -35.76 -13.44 7.89
CA ARG A 484 -34.78 -14.35 8.53
C ARG A 484 -34.83 -14.26 10.07
N LYS A 485 -34.93 -13.05 10.61
CA LYS A 485 -34.99 -12.82 12.06
C LYS A 485 -36.30 -13.32 12.68
N ARG A 486 -37.44 -13.21 11.97
CA ARG A 486 -38.71 -13.84 12.37
C ARG A 486 -38.68 -15.37 12.25
N LEU A 487 -37.97 -15.93 11.27
CA LEU A 487 -37.77 -17.38 11.18
C LEU A 487 -36.97 -17.90 12.38
N GLN A 488 -35.83 -17.27 12.71
CA GLN A 488 -35.05 -17.62 13.90
C GLN A 488 -35.86 -17.45 15.20
N GLN A 489 -36.58 -16.33 15.34
CA GLN A 489 -37.43 -16.05 16.50
C GLN A 489 -38.71 -16.93 16.57
N ALA A 490 -39.02 -17.69 15.51
CA ALA A 490 -40.12 -18.66 15.52
C ALA A 490 -39.67 -20.06 15.98
N ASP A 491 -38.40 -20.45 15.78
CA ASP A 491 -37.87 -21.71 16.29
C ASP A 491 -37.63 -21.66 17.81
N ASP A 492 -37.20 -20.51 18.34
CA ASP A 492 -36.94 -20.32 19.80
C ASP A 492 -38.20 -20.42 20.69
N ASP A 493 -39.40 -20.19 20.13
CA ASP A 493 -40.68 -20.18 20.88
C ASP A 493 -41.37 -21.57 20.88
N VAL A 494 -40.83 -22.56 20.15
CA VAL A 494 -41.37 -23.94 20.13
C VAL A 494 -40.89 -24.71 21.36
N THR A 495 -41.45 -24.36 22.52
CA THR A 495 -41.35 -25.21 23.71
C THR A 495 -41.95 -26.60 23.41
N PRO A 496 -41.18 -27.70 23.55
CA PRO A 496 -41.68 -29.02 23.20
C PRO A 496 -42.78 -29.44 24.16
N LYS A 497 -44.02 -29.56 23.65
CA LYS A 497 -45.16 -30.11 24.41
C LYS A 497 -44.79 -31.51 24.90
N LYS A 498 -44.69 -31.67 26.22
CA LYS A 498 -44.38 -32.95 26.87
C LYS A 498 -45.35 -34.04 26.40
N ALA A 499 -44.82 -35.12 25.84
CA ALA A 499 -45.56 -36.36 25.74
C ALA A 499 -45.86 -36.89 27.16
N PRO A 500 -47.04 -37.45 27.43
CA PRO A 500 -47.36 -38.02 28.73
C PRO A 500 -46.64 -39.36 28.93
N GLY A 501 -45.90 -39.49 30.03
CA GLY A 501 -45.32 -40.76 30.47
C GLY A 501 -43.82 -40.92 30.19
N THR A 502 -42.99 -40.47 31.13
CA THR A 502 -41.67 -41.08 31.42
C THR A 502 -41.27 -40.72 32.86
N VAL A 503 -40.49 -41.58 33.50
CA VAL A 503 -40.32 -41.59 34.97
C VAL A 503 -39.29 -40.56 35.43
N SER A 504 -39.55 -39.93 36.59
CA SER A 504 -38.61 -39.01 37.24
C SER A 504 -37.34 -39.74 37.71
N MET A 505 -36.17 -39.22 37.36
CA MET A 505 -34.97 -39.38 38.18
C MET A 505 -34.56 -38.02 38.74
N GLU A 506 -34.74 -37.91 40.05
CA GLU A 506 -34.37 -36.76 40.85
C GLU A 506 -32.85 -36.74 41.08
N LYS A 507 -32.20 -35.58 40.94
CA LYS A 507 -30.80 -35.41 41.35
C LYS A 507 -30.59 -34.13 42.13
N SER A 508 -30.26 -34.31 43.40
CA SER A 508 -30.22 -33.28 44.43
C SER A 508 -29.00 -32.37 44.32
N ARG A 509 -29.17 -31.10 44.74
CA ARG A 509 -28.06 -30.23 45.14
C ARG A 509 -27.46 -30.73 46.46
N SER A 510 -26.14 -30.65 46.62
CA SER A 510 -25.50 -30.68 47.93
C SER A 510 -24.37 -29.64 48.03
N ARG A 511 -24.17 -29.09 49.24
CA ARG A 511 -23.11 -28.14 49.61
C ARG A 511 -22.22 -28.78 50.69
N SER A 512 -20.90 -28.72 50.50
CA SER A 512 -19.88 -28.66 51.58
C SER A 512 -18.57 -28.16 50.91
N ARG A 513 -17.72 -27.31 51.52
CA ARG A 513 -16.87 -27.52 52.72
C ARG A 513 -16.10 -28.86 52.62
N GLY A 514 -14.77 -28.93 52.74
CA GLY A 514 -13.74 -27.90 52.94
C GLY A 514 -12.60 -28.42 53.85
N LEU A 515 -11.44 -27.72 53.84
CA LEU A 515 -10.24 -27.97 54.67
C LEU A 515 -9.36 -29.21 54.27
N PRO A 516 -8.07 -29.28 54.71
CA PRO A 516 -6.98 -29.90 53.93
C PRO A 516 -6.19 -31.00 54.69
N ILE A 517 -5.06 -31.50 54.13
CA ILE A 517 -3.74 -31.69 54.80
C ILE A 517 -2.66 -32.27 53.83
N SER A 518 -1.39 -32.25 54.27
CA SER A 518 -0.10 -32.44 53.59
C SER A 518 0.32 -33.82 53.07
N ALA A 519 1.29 -33.82 52.12
CA ALA A 519 2.45 -34.75 51.97
C ALA A 519 2.17 -36.26 51.70
N ASN A 520 3.10 -37.10 51.20
CA ASN A 520 4.58 -37.04 51.21
C ASN A 520 5.26 -37.91 50.12
N ARG A 521 6.51 -37.56 49.75
CA ARG A 521 7.63 -38.36 49.16
C ARG A 521 7.42 -39.53 48.16
N GLY A 522 8.15 -39.44 47.03
CA GLY A 522 9.04 -40.50 46.52
C GLY A 522 8.88 -40.90 45.04
N ALA A 523 9.91 -41.39 44.32
CA ALA A 523 11.37 -41.34 44.52
C ALA A 523 12.15 -41.81 43.26
N PHE A 524 13.37 -41.27 43.02
CA PHE A 524 14.44 -41.75 42.11
C PHE A 524 14.17 -41.82 40.57
N PRO A 525 15.24 -41.92 39.73
CA PRO A 525 16.66 -41.71 39.96
C PRO A 525 17.26 -40.52 39.15
N ILE A 526 18.57 -40.30 39.31
CA ILE A 526 19.43 -39.36 38.57
C ILE A 526 20.45 -40.21 37.80
N ASP A 527 20.95 -39.70 36.66
CA ASP A 527 22.28 -40.06 36.14
C ASP A 527 23.11 -38.78 35.96
N GLU A 528 24.40 -38.85 36.23
CA GLU A 528 25.31 -37.70 36.33
C GLU A 528 26.30 -37.64 35.16
N SER A 529 26.64 -36.43 34.69
CA SER A 529 28.03 -36.14 34.29
C SER A 529 28.39 -34.66 34.47
N SER A 530 29.65 -34.43 34.78
CA SER A 530 30.32 -33.14 35.09
C SER A 530 30.61 -32.32 33.80
N SER A 531 31.08 -31.07 33.81
CA SER A 531 31.95 -30.43 34.80
C SER A 531 31.97 -28.87 34.83
N ASP A 532 32.44 -28.34 35.96
CA ASP A 532 33.24 -27.11 36.18
C ASP A 532 32.92 -25.76 35.49
N THR A 533 32.63 -24.74 36.31
CA THR A 533 33.46 -23.52 36.47
C THR A 533 33.00 -22.65 37.68
N PRO A 534 33.81 -21.70 38.21
CA PRO A 534 33.72 -21.34 39.64
C PRO A 534 33.18 -19.95 40.04
N ARG A 535 32.66 -19.90 41.28
CA ARG A 535 32.72 -18.80 42.29
C ARG A 535 32.34 -17.35 41.92
N LYS A 536 31.11 -17.00 42.37
CA LYS A 536 30.68 -15.75 43.04
C LYS A 536 31.73 -14.62 43.18
N GLY A 537 31.49 -13.50 42.50
CA GLY A 537 32.00 -12.17 42.90
C GLY A 537 31.09 -11.47 43.91
N VAL A 538 31.64 -10.52 44.70
CA VAL A 538 30.91 -9.82 45.78
C VAL A 538 30.34 -8.48 45.30
N THR A 539 29.04 -8.29 45.44
CA THR A 539 28.38 -7.00 45.20
C THR A 539 28.71 -6.02 46.32
N LYS A 540 29.30 -4.86 46.00
CA LYS A 540 29.44 -3.72 46.91
C LYS A 540 28.71 -2.49 46.36
N THR A 541 27.80 -1.95 47.17
CA THR A 541 27.09 -0.70 46.90
C THR A 541 28.05 0.49 47.03
N ILE A 542 28.12 1.34 46.01
CA ILE A 542 28.69 2.71 46.14
C ILE A 542 27.72 3.69 45.49
N THR A 543 27.12 4.55 46.31
CA THR A 543 26.45 5.77 45.86
C THR A 543 27.48 6.88 45.67
N HIS A 544 27.46 7.56 44.53
CA HIS A 544 27.67 9.01 44.56
C HIS A 544 27.07 9.72 43.36
N SER A 545 26.40 10.83 43.62
CA SER A 545 25.94 11.79 42.62
C SER A 545 26.99 12.88 42.40
N ARG A 546 27.13 13.36 41.15
CA ARG A 546 27.51 14.75 40.89
C ARG A 546 27.07 15.24 39.51
N SER A 547 26.49 16.44 39.49
CA SER A 547 26.22 17.20 38.27
C SER A 547 27.51 17.79 37.72
N LEU A 548 27.63 17.88 36.39
CA LEU A 548 28.65 18.66 35.70
C LEU A 548 27.98 19.61 34.71
N LYS A 549 28.16 20.91 34.93
CA LYS A 549 27.81 21.97 33.97
C LYS A 549 28.94 22.08 32.94
N ILE A 550 28.59 22.20 31.66
CA ILE A 550 29.55 22.59 30.61
C ILE A 550 29.46 24.10 30.41
N THR A 551 30.56 24.81 30.67
CA THR A 551 30.65 26.26 30.51
C THR A 551 31.28 26.59 29.16
N LYS A 552 30.65 27.48 28.38
CA LYS A 552 31.28 28.07 27.17
C LYS A 552 32.36 29.07 27.60
N ASN A 553 33.54 29.02 26.98
CA ASN A 553 34.51 30.11 27.00
C ASN A 553 34.79 30.57 25.56
N THR A 554 34.95 31.88 25.38
CA THR A 554 35.15 32.51 24.06
C THR A 554 36.22 33.61 24.18
N VAL A 555 37.39 33.36 23.60
CA VAL A 555 38.56 34.27 23.57
C VAL A 555 39.40 33.90 22.33
N LEU A 556 40.13 34.77 21.63
CA LEU A 556 39.87 36.14 21.14
C LEU A 556 41.03 36.50 20.18
N ASN A 557 40.82 37.40 19.21
CA ASN A 557 41.86 38.03 18.36
C ASN A 557 42.62 37.07 17.39
N GLY A 558 43.29 37.56 16.34
CA GLY A 558 43.50 38.94 15.89
C GLY A 558 43.73 39.08 14.37
N THR A 559 44.04 40.29 13.91
CA THR A 559 44.02 40.73 12.49
C THR A 559 45.42 41.01 11.91
N THR A 560 45.47 41.39 10.62
CA THR A 560 46.58 42.07 9.88
C THR A 560 47.88 41.27 9.63
N SER A 561 48.61 41.42 8.52
CA SER A 561 48.36 42.11 7.22
C SER A 561 49.36 41.67 6.12
N ASP A 562 49.23 42.29 4.93
CA ASP A 562 50.27 42.54 3.91
C ASP A 562 50.73 41.49 2.87
N ASN A 563 50.27 41.76 1.62
CA ASN A 563 51.09 42.13 0.46
C ASN A 563 52.43 41.39 0.16
N SER A 564 52.48 40.71 -0.98
CA SER A 564 53.63 40.83 -1.91
C SER A 564 53.18 40.69 -3.38
N LYS A 565 53.91 41.35 -4.31
CA LYS A 565 53.70 41.28 -5.77
C LYS A 565 55.01 40.85 -6.44
N SER A 566 54.94 40.01 -7.48
CA SER A 566 56.02 39.91 -8.47
C SER A 566 55.51 39.49 -9.87
N THR A 567 55.91 40.28 -10.85
CA THR A 567 55.97 40.04 -12.31
C THR A 567 57.07 39.01 -12.65
N SER A 568 57.18 38.36 -13.83
CA SER A 568 56.36 38.15 -15.05
C SER A 568 57.04 37.01 -15.89
N SER A 569 57.04 36.79 -17.22
CA SER A 569 56.52 37.46 -18.44
C SER A 569 56.71 36.55 -19.69
N ASN A 570 55.86 36.70 -20.71
CA ASN A 570 56.03 36.25 -22.12
C ASN A 570 55.98 34.70 -22.37
N ALA A 571 55.66 34.17 -23.57
CA ALA A 571 55.73 34.74 -24.92
C ALA A 571 54.72 34.17 -25.96
N SER A 572 54.68 34.84 -27.14
CA SER A 572 54.31 34.36 -28.50
C SER A 572 52.96 33.66 -28.80
N SER A 573 52.12 34.34 -29.57
CA SER A 573 51.27 33.77 -30.64
C SER A 573 52.02 33.80 -32.00
N PRO A 574 51.51 33.32 -33.17
CA PRO A 574 50.46 34.03 -33.93
C PRO A 574 49.57 33.18 -34.92
N ILE A 575 48.71 33.86 -35.71
CA ILE A 575 47.94 33.37 -36.91
C ILE A 575 46.79 32.37 -36.63
N GLY A 576 45.60 32.45 -37.24
CA GLY A 576 44.99 33.45 -38.14
C GLY A 576 43.80 32.88 -38.95
N ILE A 577 42.94 33.76 -39.52
CA ILE A 577 41.74 33.45 -40.37
C ILE A 577 40.53 32.88 -39.58
N GLY A 578 39.25 33.28 -39.80
CA GLY A 578 38.76 34.46 -40.52
C GLY A 578 37.25 34.46 -40.91
N VAL A 579 36.60 35.63 -40.75
CA VAL A 579 35.54 36.21 -41.61
C VAL A 579 34.04 35.79 -41.45
N ARG A 580 33.19 36.84 -41.23
CA ARG A 580 31.72 36.98 -41.38
C ARG A 580 30.79 36.16 -40.44
N SER A 581 29.72 36.67 -39.81
CA SER A 581 28.79 37.82 -39.99
C SER A 581 27.42 37.44 -40.58
N LEU A 582 26.35 37.63 -39.79
CA LEU A 582 25.09 38.23 -40.27
C LEU A 582 24.35 38.96 -39.12
N ARG A 583 23.43 39.87 -39.47
CA ARG A 583 22.86 40.89 -38.55
C ARG A 583 21.44 41.28 -39.00
N SER A 584 20.42 41.06 -38.15
CA SER A 584 19.05 41.58 -38.32
C SER A 584 18.39 41.67 -36.95
N ARG A 585 18.13 42.88 -36.43
CA ARG A 585 16.83 43.59 -36.38
C ARG A 585 15.70 42.77 -35.70
N HIS A 586 15.12 43.14 -34.54
CA HIS A 586 14.76 44.43 -33.92
C HIS A 586 13.41 45.01 -34.40
N SER A 587 12.38 44.89 -33.55
CA SER A 587 11.17 45.71 -33.49
C SER A 587 10.67 45.77 -32.04
N ASN A 588 10.05 46.87 -31.62
CA ASN A 588 9.61 47.09 -30.23
C ASN A 588 8.58 48.23 -30.12
N SER A 589 7.35 47.92 -29.68
CA SER A 589 6.26 48.88 -29.35
C SER A 589 5.19 48.10 -28.54
N ARG A 590 4.56 48.58 -27.46
CA ARG A 590 3.75 49.81 -27.25
C ARG A 590 2.59 49.91 -28.28
N THR A 591 1.33 50.19 -27.91
CA THR A 591 0.77 50.74 -26.66
C THR A 591 -0.70 50.30 -26.45
N HIS A 592 -1.32 50.74 -25.33
CA HIS A 592 -2.75 50.69 -24.96
C HIS A 592 -3.81 50.45 -26.06
N ASN A 593 -4.80 49.63 -25.72
CA ASN A 593 -6.11 50.11 -25.25
C ASN A 593 -6.51 49.34 -23.99
#